data_AF-A0A356QCZ2-F1
#
_entry.id   AF-A0A356QCZ2-F1
#
_cell.length_a   1.000
_cell.length_b   1.000
_cell.length_c   1.000
_cell.angle_alpha   90.00
_cell.angle_beta   90.00
_cell.angle_gamma   90.00
#
_symmetry.space_group_name_H-M   'P 1'
#
loop_
_entity.id
_entity.type
_entity.pdbx_description
1 polymer ?
#
loop_
_entity_poly.entity_id
_entity_poly.type
_entity_poly.pdbx_seq_one_letter_code
_entity_poly.pdbx_strand_id
1 'polypeptide(L)' 'FRWEDQFNLGLDPDTAREYHDETLPKDSAKVAHFCSMCGPKFCSMKI' A
#
# COMPACT_ATOMS: atom_id res chain seq x y z
N PHE A 1 -7.40 0.22 -5.60
CA PHE A 1 -5.97 0.05 -5.26
C PHE A 1 -5.75 -1.41 -4.88
N ARG A 2 -5.13 -2.21 -5.76
CA ARG A 2 -4.93 -3.66 -5.55
C ARG A 2 -3.54 -3.89 -4.96
N TRP A 3 -3.37 -3.61 -3.67
CA TRP A 3 -2.05 -3.64 -3.03
C TRP A 3 -1.43 -5.03 -3.04
N GLU A 4 -2.20 -6.08 -2.74
CA GLU A 4 -1.70 -7.46 -2.78
C GLU A 4 -1.21 -7.87 -4.18
N ASP A 5 -1.95 -7.50 -5.22
CA ASP A 5 -1.50 -7.76 -6.60
C ASP A 5 -0.22 -6.99 -6.93
N GLN A 6 -0.09 -5.75 -6.44
CA GLN A 6 1.12 -4.95 -6.64
C GLN A 6 2.34 -5.53 -5.92
N PHE A 7 2.17 -6.04 -4.70
CA PHE A 7 3.24 -6.73 -3.97
C PHE A 7 3.67 -7.99 -4.73
N ASN A 8 2.72 -8.81 -5.18
CA ASN A 8 2.99 -10.06 -5.88
C ASN A 8 3.64 -9.87 -7.27
N LEU A 9 3.53 -8.69 -7.87
CA LEU A 9 4.21 -8.33 -9.12
C LEU A 9 5.63 -7.76 -8.88
N GLY A 10 5.98 -7.45 -7.63
CA GLY A 10 7.31 -6.99 -7.26
C GLY A 10 8.36 -8.10 -7.36
N LEU A 11 9.61 -7.70 -7.56
CA LEU A 11 10.75 -8.63 -7.56
C LEU A 11 10.91 -9.33 -6.20
N ASP A 12 10.56 -8.63 -5.12
CA ASP A 12 10.56 -9.12 -3.76
C ASP A 12 9.23 -8.71 -3.08
N PRO A 13 8.20 -9.56 -3.17
CA PRO A 13 6.87 -9.29 -2.63
C PRO A 13 6.85 -9.13 -1.11
N ASP A 14 7.72 -9.84 -0.39
CA ASP A 14 7.69 -9.87 1.07
C ASP A 14 8.26 -8.58 1.65
N THR A 15 9.40 -8.10 1.13
CA THR A 15 9.95 -6.78 1.50
C THR A 15 8.98 -5.64 1.17
N ALA A 16 8.32 -5.70 0.00
CA ALA A 16 7.34 -4.68 -0.39
C ALA A 16 6.13 -4.65 0.57
N ARG A 17 5.71 -5.81 1.06
CA ARG A 17 4.62 -5.95 2.03
C ARG A 17 5.03 -5.40 3.40
N GLU A 18 6.22 -5.77 3.88
CA GLU A 18 6.75 -5.31 5.16
C GLU A 18 6.85 -3.77 5.22
N TYR A 19 7.43 -3.13 4.20
CA TYR A 19 7.56 -1.66 4.18
C TYR A 19 6.21 -0.93 4.12
N HIS A 20 5.21 -1.50 3.47
CA HIS A 20 3.85 -0.96 3.52
C HIS A 20 3.25 -1.10 4.94
N ASP A 21 3.38 -2.28 5.53
CA ASP A 21 2.74 -2.64 6.80
C ASP A 21 3.45 -2.00 8.01
N GLU A 22 4.71 -1.59 7.91
CA GLU A 22 5.45 -0.82 8.93
C GLU A 22 4.67 0.43 9.41
N THR A 23 3.97 1.08 8.48
CA THR A 23 3.22 2.32 8.75
C THR A 23 1.71 2.12 8.67
N LEU A 24 1.24 1.06 8.01
CA LEU A 24 -0.17 0.75 7.80
C LEU A 24 -0.47 -0.75 8.01
N PRO A 25 -0.35 -1.29 9.24
CA PRO A 25 -0.37 -2.73 9.50
C PRO A 25 -1.75 -3.40 9.42
N LYS A 26 -2.83 -2.63 9.24
CA LYS A 26 -4.19 -3.19 9.21
C LYS A 26 -4.50 -3.74 7.82
N ASP A 27 -5.12 -4.91 7.73
CA ASP A 27 -5.55 -5.50 6.44
C ASP A 27 -6.42 -4.55 5.61
N SER A 28 -7.22 -3.69 6.27
CA SER A 28 -8.01 -2.64 5.60
C SER A 28 -7.16 -1.65 4.79
N ALA A 29 -5.87 -1.49 5.11
CA ALA A 29 -4.95 -0.64 4.36
C ALA A 29 -4.62 -1.23 2.97
N LYS A 30 -4.71 -2.54 2.80
CA LYS A 30 -4.43 -3.22 1.52
C LYS A 30 -5.53 -3.08 0.48
N VAL A 31 -6.67 -2.53 0.90
CA VAL A 31 -7.75 -2.06 0.03
C VAL A 31 -7.89 -0.53 0.06
N ALA A 32 -7.07 0.17 0.85
CA ALA A 32 -7.14 1.61 0.97
C ALA A 32 -6.61 2.32 -0.28
N HIS A 33 -7.27 3.42 -0.64
CA HIS A 33 -6.94 4.20 -1.83
C HIS A 33 -5.85 5.25 -1.56
N PHE A 34 -4.86 4.93 -0.73
CA PHE A 34 -3.71 5.79 -0.45
C PHE A 34 -2.59 4.95 0.18
N CYS A 35 -1.36 5.46 0.16
CA CYS A 35 -0.25 4.94 0.95
C CYS A 35 0.11 5.92 2.08
N SER A 36 1.01 5.50 2.98
CA SER A 36 1.49 6.31 4.10
C SER A 36 2.26 7.56 3.68
N MET A 37 2.80 7.62 2.46
CA MET A 37 3.56 8.79 1.99
C MET A 37 2.69 10.03 1.78
N CYS A 38 1.47 9.88 1.27
CA CYS A 38 0.58 11.01 0.94
C CYS A 38 -0.67 11.07 1.83
N GLY A 39 -1.07 9.95 2.42
CA GLY A 39 -2.26 9.88 3.27
C GLY A 39 -3.59 10.05 2.51
N PRO A 40 -4.71 10.00 3.24
CA PRO A 40 -6.05 9.85 2.65
C PRO A 40 -6.57 11.08 1.87
N LYS A 41 -5.98 12.26 2.13
CA LYS A 41 -6.42 13.55 1.55
C LYS A 41 -5.56 14.03 0.39
N PHE A 42 -4.34 13.51 0.22
CA PHE A 42 -3.37 14.04 -0.74
C PHE A 42 -2.80 12.96 -1.68
N CYS A 43 -3.38 11.76 -1.70
CA CYS A 43 -2.96 10.74 -2.66
C CYS A 43 -3.33 11.14 -4.09
N SER A 44 -2.31 11.43 -4.90
CA SER A 44 -2.46 11.82 -6.31
C SER A 44 -3.17 10.77 -7.16
N MET A 45 -3.01 9.49 -6.83
CA MET A 45 -3.68 8.39 -7.53
C MET A 45 -5.17 8.23 -7.15
N LYS A 46 -5.67 8.94 -6.14
CA LYS A 46 -7.07 8.89 -5.68
C LYS A 46 -7.91 10.10 -6.15
N ILE A 47 -7.28 11.12 -6.75
CA ILE A 47 -7.94 12.35 -7.21
C ILE A 47 -9.01 12.03 -8.26
#